data_AF-A0A1F6E632-F1
#
_entry.id   AF-A0A1F6E632-F1
#
_cell.length_a   1.000
_cell.length_b   1.000
_cell.length_c   1.000
_cell.angle_alpha   90.00
_cell.angle_beta   90.00
_cell.angle_gamma   90.00
#
_symmetry.space_group_name_H-M   'P 1'
#
loop_
_entity.id
_entity.type
_entity.pdbx_description
1 polymer ?
#
loop_
_entity_poly.entity_id
_entity_poly.type
_entity_poly.pdbx_seq_one_letter_code
_entity_poly.pdbx_strand_id
1 'polypeptide(L)'
;MQNAEWSGVSGFFAAAWRRVRWPLAIFVAIFVALVIMRIPAVIEQERTAETVDRIYAQRLTPEHVDGKHLPPPPDPAQVGATIEGVDANANGIRDDVELAIFEKYPNSPYTRAAELQYAMALQLYLTEVFNSETWKIAAEQTSRGHGCISLTYPRDDLETHLRVVKSRTTEVENWMFNTVARKEKYDALDEFTTSFGLKNTNVCDLDS
;
A
#
# COMPACT_ATOMS: atom_id res chain seq x y z
N MET A 1 -65.44 -43.25 8.14
CA MET A 1 -64.05 -43.06 7.70
C MET A 1 -63.22 -42.78 8.94
N GLN A 2 -62.53 -43.81 9.44
CA GLN A 2 -61.80 -43.80 10.71
C GLN A 2 -60.40 -43.21 10.48
N ASN A 3 -60.05 -42.16 11.22
CA ASN A 3 -58.71 -41.62 11.33
C ASN A 3 -57.90 -42.53 12.25
N ALA A 4 -57.03 -43.37 11.68
CA ALA A 4 -56.12 -44.23 12.42
C ALA A 4 -54.87 -43.46 12.87
N GLU A 5 -54.66 -43.49 14.19
CA GLU A 5 -53.40 -43.59 14.92
C GLU A 5 -52.13 -42.95 14.31
N TRP A 6 -51.83 -41.72 14.74
CA TRP A 6 -50.49 -41.12 14.67
C TRP A 6 -49.88 -40.85 16.07
N SER A 7 -50.40 -41.47 17.13
CA SER A 7 -49.98 -41.21 18.51
C SER A 7 -48.70 -41.93 18.94
N GLY A 8 -48.27 -42.99 18.24
CA GLY A 8 -47.06 -43.76 18.57
C GLY A 8 -45.75 -43.14 18.07
N VAL A 9 -45.81 -42.27 17.06
CA VAL A 9 -44.62 -41.68 16.42
C VAL A 9 -44.04 -40.54 17.27
N SER A 10 -44.86 -39.80 18.01
CA SER A 10 -44.42 -38.62 18.76
C SER A 10 -43.48 -38.93 19.95
N GLY A 11 -43.69 -40.05 20.65
CA GLY A 11 -42.92 -40.41 21.85
C GLY A 11 -41.48 -40.88 21.56
N PHE A 12 -41.30 -41.67 20.48
CA PHE A 12 -39.97 -42.14 20.06
C PHE A 12 -39.10 -40.99 19.53
N PHE A 13 -39.70 -40.09 18.74
CA PHE A 13 -39.04 -38.90 18.23
C PHE A 13 -38.62 -37.94 19.35
N ALA A 14 -39.44 -37.76 20.39
CA ALA A 14 -39.11 -36.89 21.52
C ALA A 14 -37.95 -37.41 22.40
N ALA A 15 -37.77 -38.73 22.49
CA ALA A 15 -36.65 -39.34 23.21
C ALA A 15 -35.36 -39.33 22.39
N ALA A 16 -35.45 -39.62 21.09
CA ALA A 16 -34.32 -39.52 20.16
C ALA A 16 -33.80 -38.08 20.02
N TRP A 17 -34.70 -37.10 19.90
CA TRP A 17 -34.37 -35.68 19.83
C TRP A 17 -33.61 -35.18 21.06
N ARG A 18 -33.96 -35.68 22.26
CA ARG A 18 -33.25 -35.33 23.50
C ARG A 18 -31.77 -35.77 23.50
N ARG A 19 -31.43 -36.85 22.81
CA ARG A 19 -30.05 -37.36 22.67
C ARG A 19 -29.29 -36.66 21.54
N VAL A 20 -29.98 -36.26 20.46
CA VAL A 20 -29.36 -35.63 19.27
C VAL A 20 -29.21 -34.11 19.42
N ARG A 21 -30.07 -33.43 20.17
CA ARG A 21 -30.05 -31.96 20.28
C ARG A 21 -28.77 -31.40 20.90
N TRP A 22 -28.17 -32.10 21.87
CA TRP A 22 -26.95 -31.67 22.54
C TRP A 22 -25.71 -31.77 21.67
N PRO A 23 -25.41 -32.92 21.01
CA PRO A 23 -24.31 -32.97 20.06
C PRO A 23 -24.54 -32.00 18.89
N LEU A 24 -25.76 -31.88 18.37
CA LEU A 24 -26.07 -30.89 17.32
C LEU A 24 -25.79 -29.45 17.79
N ALA A 25 -26.22 -29.07 19.00
CA ALA A 25 -25.94 -27.76 19.57
C ALA A 25 -24.43 -27.51 19.75
N ILE A 26 -23.67 -28.53 20.17
CA ILE A 26 -22.20 -28.46 20.24
C ILE A 26 -21.60 -28.25 18.85
N PHE A 27 -22.04 -28.99 17.83
CA PHE A 27 -21.58 -28.81 16.46
C PHE A 27 -21.87 -27.40 15.93
N VAL A 28 -23.08 -26.88 16.17
CA VAL A 28 -23.45 -25.50 15.78
C VAL A 28 -22.57 -24.49 16.53
N ALA A 29 -22.35 -24.68 17.83
CA ALA A 29 -21.50 -23.79 18.61
C ALA A 29 -20.03 -23.79 18.11
N ILE A 30 -19.48 -24.97 17.79
CA ILE A 30 -18.15 -25.09 17.19
C ILE A 30 -18.10 -24.39 15.84
N PHE A 31 -19.09 -24.59 14.98
CA PHE A 31 -19.15 -23.94 13.68
C PHE A 31 -19.20 -22.41 13.82
N VAL A 32 -20.04 -21.88 14.70
CA VAL A 32 -20.11 -20.43 14.97
C VAL A 32 -18.78 -19.90 15.50
N ALA A 33 -18.12 -20.62 16.41
CA ALA A 33 -16.80 -20.24 16.91
C ALA A 33 -15.75 -20.19 15.79
N LEU A 34 -15.72 -21.18 14.91
CA LEU A 34 -14.82 -21.20 13.75
C LEU A 34 -15.09 -20.04 12.78
N VAL A 35 -16.36 -19.69 12.54
CA VAL A 35 -16.72 -18.54 11.72
C VAL A 35 -16.21 -17.25 12.37
N ILE A 36 -16.47 -17.04 13.67
CA ILE A 36 -16.01 -15.85 14.40
C ILE A 36 -14.48 -15.74 14.36
N MET A 37 -13.76 -16.85 14.54
CA MET A 37 -12.29 -16.89 14.45
C MET A 37 -11.77 -16.53 13.06
N ARG A 38 -12.55 -16.74 11.99
CA ARG A 38 -12.14 -16.44 10.61
C ARG A 38 -12.41 -14.99 10.19
N ILE A 39 -13.31 -14.29 10.86
CA ILE A 39 -13.69 -12.90 10.52
C ILE A 39 -12.47 -11.97 10.40
N PRO A 40 -11.53 -11.92 11.37
CA PRO A 40 -10.38 -11.02 11.27
C PRO A 40 -9.51 -11.25 10.02
N ALA A 41 -9.28 -12.52 9.67
CA ALA A 41 -8.47 -12.88 8.51
C ALA A 41 -9.13 -12.47 7.18
N VAL A 42 -10.47 -12.54 7.09
CA VAL A 42 -11.21 -12.10 5.90
C VAL A 42 -11.18 -10.58 5.80
N ILE A 43 -11.38 -9.86 6.91
CA ILE A 43 -11.29 -8.38 6.93
C ILE A 43 -9.91 -7.91 6.49
N GLU A 44 -8.84 -8.57 6.94
CA GLU A 44 -7.47 -8.23 6.53
C GLU A 44 -7.25 -8.48 5.03
N GLN A 45 -7.79 -9.56 4.48
CA GLN A 45 -7.74 -9.85 3.05
C GLN A 45 -8.47 -8.79 2.21
N GLU A 46 -9.67 -8.38 2.63
CA GLU A 46 -10.44 -7.32 1.96
C GLU A 46 -9.70 -5.98 1.99
N ARG A 47 -9.19 -5.57 3.15
CA ARG A 47 -8.38 -4.35 3.29
C ARG A 47 -7.12 -4.39 2.43
N THR A 48 -6.45 -5.53 2.39
CA THR A 48 -5.27 -5.73 1.54
C THR A 48 -5.63 -5.57 0.07
N ALA A 49 -6.70 -6.22 -0.39
CA ALA A 49 -7.15 -6.10 -1.78
C ALA A 49 -7.50 -4.65 -2.15
N GLU A 50 -8.22 -3.94 -1.29
CA GLU A 50 -8.57 -2.52 -1.50
C GLU A 50 -7.33 -1.61 -1.59
N THR A 51 -6.36 -1.79 -0.67
CA THR A 51 -5.09 -1.04 -0.71
C THR A 51 -4.31 -1.37 -1.98
N VAL A 52 -4.24 -2.63 -2.40
CA VAL A 52 -3.55 -3.05 -3.63
C VAL A 52 -4.18 -2.37 -4.85
N ASP A 53 -5.51 -2.37 -4.95
CA ASP A 53 -6.24 -1.73 -6.04
C ASP A 53 -6.01 -0.21 -6.06
N ARG A 54 -6.01 0.44 -4.88
CA ARG A 54 -5.68 1.87 -4.73
C ARG A 54 -4.27 2.18 -5.22
N ILE A 55 -3.27 1.40 -4.80
CA ILE A 55 -1.88 1.60 -5.22
C ILE A 55 -1.72 1.45 -6.73
N TYR A 56 -2.36 0.46 -7.35
CA TYR A 56 -2.27 0.28 -8.80
C TYR A 56 -3.02 1.35 -9.61
N ALA A 57 -4.07 1.95 -9.04
CA ALA A 57 -4.78 3.08 -9.63
C ALA A 57 -3.99 4.39 -9.51
N GLN A 58 -3.17 4.53 -8.47
CA GLN A 58 -2.33 5.70 -8.26
C GLN A 58 -1.19 5.73 -9.29
N ARG A 59 -1.20 6.74 -10.16
CA ARG A 59 -0.18 6.96 -11.19
C ARG A 59 0.11 8.44 -11.35
N LEU A 60 1.34 8.75 -11.72
CA LEU A 60 1.70 10.11 -12.05
C LEU A 60 1.06 10.53 -13.38
N THR A 61 0.42 11.70 -13.40
CA THR A 61 -0.13 12.30 -14.61
C THR A 61 0.76 13.46 -15.07
N PRO A 62 0.69 13.88 -16.35
CA PRO A 62 1.45 15.05 -16.81
C PRO A 62 1.17 16.33 -16.01
N GLU A 63 -0.03 16.46 -15.45
CA GLU A 63 -0.49 17.60 -14.65
C GLU A 63 0.24 17.73 -13.31
N HIS A 64 0.77 16.62 -12.76
CA HIS A 64 1.61 16.64 -11.56
C HIS A 64 3.05 17.10 -11.85
N VAL A 65 3.47 17.06 -13.12
CA VAL A 65 4.87 17.33 -13.51
C VAL A 65 5.03 18.73 -14.09
N ASP A 66 3.97 19.34 -14.60
CA ASP A 66 4.01 20.66 -15.24
C ASP A 66 4.08 21.83 -14.24
N GLY A 67 3.77 21.57 -12.97
CA GLY A 67 3.83 22.54 -11.87
C GLY A 67 2.65 23.48 -11.78
N LYS A 68 1.59 23.30 -12.60
CA LYS A 68 0.39 24.15 -12.52
C LYS A 68 -0.46 23.87 -11.30
N HIS A 69 -0.35 22.66 -10.74
CA HIS A 69 -1.12 22.19 -9.60
C HIS A 69 -0.26 21.98 -8.35
N LEU A 70 0.83 22.74 -8.23
CA LEU A 70 1.68 22.69 -7.05
C LEU A 70 0.87 23.06 -5.79
N PRO A 71 1.08 22.34 -4.68
CA PRO A 71 0.46 22.69 -3.43
C PRO A 71 1.04 24.01 -2.91
N PRO A 72 0.29 24.75 -2.07
CA PRO A 72 0.86 25.88 -1.35
C PRO A 72 2.02 25.40 -0.46
N PRO A 73 3.03 26.25 -0.20
CA PRO A 73 4.09 25.91 0.75
C PRO A 73 3.51 25.45 2.10
N PRO A 74 3.86 24.25 2.58
CA PRO A 74 3.33 23.74 3.84
C PRO A 74 3.87 24.57 5.00
N ASP A 75 3.05 24.72 6.06
CA ASP A 75 3.49 25.32 7.32
C ASP A 75 4.67 24.48 7.87
N PRO A 76 5.86 25.07 8.12
CA PRO A 76 7.01 24.35 8.66
C PRO A 76 6.70 23.58 9.95
N ALA A 77 5.75 24.05 10.76
CA ALA A 77 5.32 23.35 11.97
C ALA A 77 4.53 22.06 11.68
N GLN A 78 3.93 21.94 10.49
CA GLN A 78 3.09 20.80 10.08
C GLN A 78 3.85 19.75 9.27
N VAL A 79 4.94 20.13 8.58
CA VAL A 79 5.73 19.23 7.72
C VAL A 79 6.18 17.95 8.44
N GLY A 80 6.53 18.05 9.73
CA GLY A 80 6.96 16.92 10.55
C GLY A 80 5.96 16.47 11.61
N ALA A 81 4.72 16.98 11.59
CA ALA A 81 3.73 16.73 12.65
C ALA A 81 3.17 15.30 12.63
N THR A 82 3.07 14.69 11.45
CA THR A 82 2.60 13.31 11.24
C THR A 82 3.57 12.53 10.37
N ILE A 83 3.48 11.19 10.40
CA ILE A 83 4.29 10.31 9.56
C ILE A 83 3.96 10.57 8.09
N GLU A 84 2.67 10.65 7.79
CA GLU A 84 2.11 10.86 6.46
C GLU A 84 2.45 12.25 5.92
N GLY A 85 2.54 13.26 6.79
CA GLY A 85 2.71 14.66 6.43
C GLY A 85 1.47 15.26 5.75
N VAL A 86 1.70 16.35 5.01
CA VAL A 86 0.63 17.08 4.31
C VAL A 86 0.73 16.77 2.82
N ASP A 87 -0.38 16.36 2.22
CA ASP A 87 -0.60 16.16 0.79
C ASP A 87 -1.92 16.86 0.45
N ALA A 88 -1.84 18.15 0.11
CA ALA A 88 -3.02 19.01 -0.05
C ALA A 88 -3.74 18.80 -1.38
N ASN A 89 -3.03 18.34 -2.42
CA ASN A 89 -3.58 18.06 -3.75
C ASN A 89 -3.96 16.58 -3.94
N ALA A 90 -3.75 15.73 -2.93
CA ALA A 90 -4.10 14.32 -2.90
C ALA A 90 -3.49 13.51 -4.06
N ASN A 91 -2.28 13.90 -4.49
CA ASN A 91 -1.52 13.17 -5.51
C ASN A 91 -0.72 11.99 -4.90
N GLY A 92 -0.70 11.87 -3.58
CA GLY A 92 0.01 10.87 -2.79
C GLY A 92 1.50 11.11 -2.68
N ILE A 93 1.93 12.35 -2.88
CA ILE A 93 3.26 12.88 -2.61
C ILE A 93 3.07 13.98 -1.58
N ARG A 94 3.96 14.05 -0.60
CA ARG A 94 3.88 15.13 0.38
C ARG A 94 4.27 16.46 -0.26
N ASP A 95 3.57 17.53 0.14
CA ASP A 95 3.75 18.88 -0.38
C ASP A 95 5.20 19.37 -0.21
N ASP A 96 5.85 19.05 0.92
CA ASP A 96 7.24 19.45 1.20
C ASP A 96 8.23 18.82 0.21
N VAL A 97 7.98 17.58 -0.18
CA VAL A 97 8.82 16.83 -1.11
C VAL A 97 8.55 17.23 -2.55
N GLU A 98 7.28 17.41 -2.92
CA GLU A 98 6.90 17.90 -4.25
C GLU A 98 7.57 19.25 -4.52
N LEU A 99 7.46 20.20 -3.59
CA LEU A 99 8.08 21.52 -3.74
C LEU A 99 9.61 21.46 -3.81
N ALA A 100 10.26 20.60 -3.01
CA ALA A 100 11.71 20.43 -3.04
C ALA A 100 12.22 19.89 -4.40
N ILE A 101 11.49 18.93 -4.99
CA ILE A 101 11.80 18.40 -6.32
C ILE A 101 11.64 19.50 -7.39
N PHE A 102 10.57 20.28 -7.32
CA PHE A 102 10.32 21.37 -8.28
C PHE A 102 11.32 22.51 -8.18
N GLU A 103 11.73 22.90 -6.97
CA GLU A 103 12.76 23.90 -6.73
C GLU A 103 14.12 23.46 -7.29
N LYS A 104 14.45 22.17 -7.13
CA LYS A 104 15.73 21.62 -7.58
C LYS A 104 15.80 21.42 -9.10
N TYR A 105 14.69 21.02 -9.71
CA TYR A 105 14.63 20.65 -11.13
C TYR A 105 13.61 21.49 -11.91
N PRO A 106 13.71 22.83 -11.92
CA PRO A 106 12.69 23.71 -12.50
C PRO A 106 12.54 23.52 -14.02
N ASN A 107 13.63 23.16 -14.70
CA ASN A 107 13.71 23.04 -16.16
C ASN A 107 13.87 21.58 -16.65
N SER A 108 13.69 20.60 -15.77
CA SER A 108 13.91 19.19 -16.08
C SER A 108 12.65 18.36 -15.80
N PRO A 109 11.58 18.51 -16.60
CA PRO A 109 10.30 17.84 -16.34
C PRO A 109 10.43 16.32 -16.27
N TYR A 110 11.32 15.71 -17.08
CA TYR A 110 11.55 14.27 -17.04
C TYR A 110 12.19 13.81 -15.73
N THR A 111 13.15 14.58 -15.20
CA THR A 111 13.75 14.30 -13.89
C THR A 111 12.73 14.47 -12.78
N ARG A 112 11.91 15.54 -12.82
CA ARG A 112 10.80 15.71 -11.87
C ARG A 112 9.85 14.52 -11.91
N ALA A 113 9.42 14.08 -13.09
CA ALA A 113 8.52 12.95 -13.23
C ALA A 113 9.07 11.69 -12.55
N ALA A 114 10.33 11.35 -12.82
CA ALA A 114 10.97 10.18 -12.24
C ALA A 114 11.11 10.26 -10.71
N GLU A 115 11.51 11.42 -10.19
CA GLU A 115 11.67 11.63 -8.74
C GLU A 115 10.34 11.72 -8.01
N LEU A 116 9.32 12.33 -8.60
CA LEU A 116 7.95 12.35 -8.06
C LEU A 116 7.36 10.94 -8.01
N GLN A 117 7.56 10.12 -9.05
CA GLN A 117 7.13 8.72 -9.04
C GLN A 117 7.87 7.92 -7.95
N TYR A 118 9.16 8.17 -7.73
CA TYR A 118 9.92 7.52 -6.66
C TYR A 118 9.45 7.99 -5.27
N ALA A 119 9.22 9.30 -5.08
CA ALA A 119 8.69 9.87 -3.84
C ALA A 119 7.31 9.30 -3.50
N MET A 120 6.42 9.24 -4.49
CA MET A 120 5.09 8.62 -4.38
C MET A 120 5.20 7.16 -3.91
N ALA A 121 6.10 6.39 -4.50
CA ALA A 121 6.32 5.01 -4.11
C ALA A 121 6.88 4.87 -2.68
N LEU A 122 7.81 5.73 -2.28
CA LEU A 122 8.34 5.75 -0.91
C LEU A 122 7.26 6.15 0.12
N GLN A 123 6.32 7.03 -0.25
CA GLN A 123 5.21 7.41 0.61
C GLN A 123 4.32 6.21 0.97
N LEU A 124 4.19 5.22 0.07
CA LEU A 124 3.42 4.00 0.31
C LEU A 124 3.96 3.21 1.52
N TYR A 125 5.29 3.17 1.72
CA TYR A 125 5.86 2.52 2.90
C TYR A 125 5.40 3.19 4.20
N LEU A 126 5.27 4.51 4.20
CA LEU A 126 4.85 5.28 5.37
C LEU A 126 3.35 5.16 5.65
N THR A 127 2.53 4.96 4.61
CA THR A 127 1.06 5.13 4.67
C THR A 127 0.26 3.84 4.46
N GLU A 128 0.74 2.92 3.62
CA GLU A 128 -0.05 1.82 3.08
C GLU A 128 0.46 0.42 3.48
N VAL A 129 1.68 0.31 4.02
CA VAL A 129 2.26 -0.99 4.38
C VAL A 129 1.86 -1.41 5.79
N PHE A 130 1.16 -2.54 5.86
CA PHE A 130 0.73 -3.18 7.11
C PHE A 130 0.84 -4.72 7.11
N ASN A 131 1.27 -5.31 5.98
CA ASN A 131 1.58 -6.74 5.86
C ASN A 131 2.52 -6.99 4.68
N SER A 132 2.97 -8.23 4.50
CA SER A 132 3.91 -8.59 3.43
C SER A 132 3.39 -8.37 2.01
N GLU A 133 2.08 -8.46 1.75
CA GLU A 133 1.57 -8.23 0.39
C GLU A 133 1.58 -6.73 0.05
N THR A 134 1.13 -5.87 0.96
CA THR A 134 1.21 -4.41 0.78
C THR A 134 2.66 -3.93 0.69
N TRP A 135 3.56 -4.50 1.50
CA TRP A 135 5.01 -4.25 1.40
C TRP A 135 5.53 -4.60 0.01
N LYS A 136 5.16 -5.77 -0.53
CA LYS A 136 5.59 -6.24 -1.85
C LYS A 136 5.12 -5.31 -2.97
N ILE A 137 3.91 -4.78 -2.89
CA ILE A 137 3.43 -3.80 -3.87
C ILE A 137 4.21 -2.48 -3.75
N ALA A 138 4.44 -1.98 -2.54
CA ALA A 138 5.26 -0.79 -2.32
C ALA A 138 6.70 -0.97 -2.85
N ALA A 139 7.29 -2.15 -2.67
CA ALA A 139 8.60 -2.51 -3.20
C ALA A 139 8.63 -2.59 -4.73
N GLU A 140 7.57 -3.11 -5.35
CA GLU A 140 7.39 -3.07 -6.81
C GLU A 140 7.34 -1.63 -7.33
N GLN A 141 6.54 -0.75 -6.73
CA GLN A 141 6.45 0.65 -7.15
C GLN A 141 7.76 1.41 -6.92
N THR A 142 8.44 1.15 -5.81
CA THR A 142 9.75 1.76 -5.48
C THR A 142 10.80 1.35 -6.51
N SER A 143 10.81 0.07 -6.91
CA SER A 143 11.69 -0.44 -7.95
C SER A 143 11.39 0.18 -9.32
N ARG A 144 10.11 0.42 -9.65
CA ARG A 144 9.71 1.16 -10.86
C ARG A 144 10.23 2.60 -10.82
N GLY A 145 9.98 3.34 -9.74
CA GLY A 145 10.48 4.71 -9.56
C GLY A 145 12.00 4.81 -9.66
N HIS A 146 12.73 3.91 -8.99
CA HIS A 146 14.19 3.82 -9.08
C HIS A 146 14.65 3.52 -10.52
N GLY A 147 13.97 2.58 -11.21
CA GLY A 147 14.19 2.30 -12.62
C GLY A 147 13.96 3.52 -13.51
N CYS A 148 12.92 4.30 -13.22
CA CYS A 148 12.63 5.54 -13.94
C CYS A 148 13.72 6.60 -13.72
N ILE A 149 14.20 6.77 -12.49
CA ILE A 149 15.37 7.63 -12.20
C ILE A 149 16.59 7.16 -12.99
N SER A 150 16.83 5.86 -13.15
CA SER A 150 17.93 5.38 -13.99
C SER A 150 17.83 5.85 -15.44
N LEU A 151 16.63 6.02 -15.99
CA LEU A 151 16.47 6.50 -17.38
C LEU A 151 16.74 8.00 -17.55
N THR A 152 16.79 8.77 -16.45
CA THR A 152 17.03 10.22 -16.49
C THR A 152 18.49 10.64 -16.74
N TYR A 153 19.39 9.68 -16.93
CA TYR A 153 20.79 9.94 -17.28
C TYR A 153 21.35 8.84 -18.20
N PRO A 154 22.08 9.17 -19.29
CA PRO A 154 22.64 8.18 -20.21
C PRO A 154 23.53 7.14 -19.53
N ARG A 155 23.63 5.95 -20.14
CA ARG A 155 24.45 4.82 -19.63
C ARG A 155 25.84 4.72 -20.26
N ASP A 156 26.27 5.78 -20.97
CA ASP A 156 27.52 5.80 -21.73
C ASP A 156 28.75 5.69 -20.82
N ASP A 157 28.68 6.31 -19.63
CA ASP A 157 29.63 6.14 -18.54
C ASP A 157 28.92 5.54 -17.33
N LEU A 158 29.18 4.26 -17.07
CA LEU A 158 28.54 3.51 -16.00
C LEU A 158 28.84 4.11 -14.61
N GLU A 159 30.05 4.62 -14.36
CA GLU A 159 30.40 5.18 -13.06
C GLU A 159 29.61 6.47 -12.80
N THR A 160 29.61 7.39 -13.77
CA THR A 160 28.82 8.61 -13.66
C THR A 160 27.33 8.31 -13.60
N HIS A 161 26.84 7.36 -14.40
CA HIS A 161 25.44 6.93 -14.35
C HIS A 161 25.04 6.47 -12.96
N LEU A 162 25.77 5.52 -12.36
CA LEU A 162 25.48 5.01 -11.02
C LEU A 162 25.57 6.12 -9.96
N ARG A 163 26.52 7.04 -10.09
CA ARG A 163 26.65 8.20 -9.19
C ARG A 163 25.45 9.13 -9.28
N VAL A 164 24.97 9.45 -10.48
CA VAL A 164 23.80 10.32 -10.69
C VAL A 164 22.54 9.66 -10.14
N VAL A 165 22.31 8.38 -10.47
CA VAL A 165 21.15 7.63 -9.97
C VAL A 165 21.15 7.59 -8.46
N LYS A 166 22.28 7.21 -7.84
CA LYS A 166 22.43 7.18 -6.39
C LYS A 166 22.20 8.55 -5.75
N SER A 167 22.74 9.63 -6.35
CA SER A 167 22.53 10.98 -5.83
C SER A 167 21.04 11.32 -5.78
N ARG A 168 20.33 11.12 -6.89
CA ARG A 168 18.89 11.41 -7.00
C ARG A 168 18.05 10.58 -6.03
N THR A 169 18.30 9.27 -5.94
CA THR A 169 17.54 8.40 -5.04
C THR A 169 17.77 8.77 -3.58
N THR A 170 19.02 9.00 -3.18
CA THR A 170 19.36 9.42 -1.81
C THR A 170 18.79 10.78 -1.46
N GLU A 171 18.71 11.71 -2.41
CA GLU A 171 18.07 13.02 -2.18
C GLU A 171 16.59 12.89 -1.90
N VAL A 172 15.85 12.14 -2.74
CA VAL A 172 14.43 11.87 -2.52
C VAL A 172 14.21 11.13 -1.20
N GLU A 173 15.02 10.11 -0.88
CA GLU A 173 14.96 9.40 0.40
C GLU A 173 15.19 10.32 1.59
N ASN A 174 16.14 11.25 1.51
CA ASN A 174 16.39 12.22 2.57
C ASN A 174 15.22 13.17 2.79
N TRP A 175 14.52 13.58 1.73
CA TRP A 175 13.29 14.35 1.84
C TRP A 175 12.15 13.51 2.42
N MET A 176 11.94 12.29 1.93
CA MET A 176 10.89 11.38 2.40
C MET A 176 11.06 10.98 3.86
N PHE A 177 12.29 10.73 4.31
CA PHE A 177 12.58 10.26 5.67
C PHE A 177 13.27 11.34 6.53
N ASN A 178 12.88 12.60 6.34
CA ASN A 178 13.46 13.77 7.02
C ASN A 178 13.19 13.85 8.54
N THR A 179 12.34 13.00 9.12
CA THR A 179 12.07 12.95 10.56
C THR A 179 12.45 11.60 11.17
N VAL A 180 12.76 11.59 12.47
CA VAL A 180 13.07 10.34 13.20
C VAL A 180 11.89 9.37 13.13
N ALA A 181 10.66 9.85 13.36
CA ALA A 181 9.46 9.02 13.31
C ALA A 181 9.25 8.34 11.95
N ARG A 182 9.57 9.02 10.83
CA ARG A 182 9.46 8.44 9.48
C ARG A 182 10.51 7.36 9.24
N LYS A 183 11.74 7.58 9.71
CA LYS A 183 12.81 6.56 9.66
C LYS A 183 12.44 5.34 10.48
N GLU A 184 12.02 5.52 11.74
CA GLU A 184 11.61 4.42 12.61
C GLU A 184 10.41 3.66 12.03
N LYS A 185 9.42 4.36 11.46
CA LYS A 185 8.30 3.73 10.77
C LYS A 185 8.77 2.87 9.60
N TYR A 186 9.69 3.39 8.78
CA TYR A 186 10.25 2.68 7.63
C TYR A 186 11.08 1.46 8.06
N ASP A 187 11.94 1.62 9.07
CA ASP A 187 12.78 0.56 9.62
C ASP A 187 11.93 -0.58 10.22
N ALA A 188 10.80 -0.25 10.85
CA ALA A 188 9.87 -1.24 11.39
C ALA A 188 9.25 -2.14 10.31
N LEU A 189 9.23 -1.72 9.05
CA LEU A 189 8.64 -2.51 7.95
C LEU A 189 9.48 -3.73 7.57
N ASP A 190 10.69 -3.87 8.14
CA ASP A 190 11.53 -5.06 7.91
C ASP A 190 10.81 -6.36 8.27
N GLU A 191 9.86 -6.31 9.21
CA GLU A 191 9.02 -7.46 9.59
C GLU A 191 8.15 -7.99 8.45
N PHE A 192 7.84 -7.16 7.45
CA PHE A 192 7.01 -7.51 6.30
C PHE A 192 7.82 -7.88 5.06
N THR A 193 9.14 -7.67 5.08
CA THR A 193 10.04 -7.92 3.96
C THR A 193 9.90 -9.34 3.44
N THR A 194 9.70 -9.47 2.13
CA THR A 194 9.57 -10.76 1.45
C THR A 194 10.11 -10.70 0.03
N SER A 195 10.23 -11.86 -0.63
CA SER A 195 10.62 -11.89 -2.03
C SER A 195 9.52 -11.31 -2.93
N PHE A 196 9.91 -10.49 -3.91
CA PHE A 196 9.00 -9.99 -4.93
C PHE A 196 9.67 -10.02 -6.31
N GLY A 197 8.86 -9.90 -7.36
CA GLY A 197 9.31 -9.77 -8.73
C GLY A 197 8.56 -8.63 -9.42
N LEU A 198 9.24 -7.94 -10.32
CA LEU A 198 8.63 -6.91 -11.16
C LEU A 198 7.76 -7.57 -12.23
N LYS A 199 6.45 -7.26 -12.25
CA LYS A 199 5.53 -7.82 -13.26
C LYS A 199 5.58 -7.07 -14.59
N ASN A 200 6.06 -5.83 -14.60
CA ASN A 200 5.96 -4.91 -15.73
C ASN A 200 7.33 -4.46 -16.24
N THR A 201 7.47 -4.32 -17.57
CA THR A 201 8.67 -3.72 -18.20
C THR A 201 8.61 -2.20 -18.23
N ASN A 202 7.43 -1.57 -18.09
CA ASN A 202 7.35 -0.12 -18.04
C ASN A 202 7.65 0.43 -16.63
N VAL A 203 8.84 1.00 -16.50
CA VAL A 203 9.37 1.55 -15.25
C VAL A 203 8.86 2.96 -14.97
N CYS A 204 8.53 3.75 -15.99
CA CYS A 204 8.03 5.12 -15.83
C CYS A 204 6.52 5.19 -16.07
N ASP A 205 5.81 6.03 -15.32
CA ASP A 205 4.40 6.32 -15.61
C ASP A 205 4.23 7.30 -16.78
N LEU A 206 5.19 8.20 -16.95
CA LEU A 206 5.27 9.14 -18.07
C LEU A 206 6.45 8.77 -18.97
N ASP A 207 6.19 8.69 -20.27
CA ASP A 207 7.22 8.40 -21.26
C ASP A 207 8.21 9.58 -21.37
N SER A 208 9.50 9.27 -21.63
CA SER A 208 10.57 10.24 -21.88
C SER A 208 10.45 10.92 -23.25
#